data_AF-A0A7W0F3U7-F1
#
_entry.id   AF-A0A7W0F3U7-F1
#
_cell.length_a   1.000
_cell.length_b   1.000
_cell.length_c   1.000
_cell.angle_alpha   90.00
_cell.angle_beta   90.00
_cell.angle_gamma   90.00
#
_symmetry.space_group_name_H-M   'P 1'
#
loop_
_entity.id
_entity.type
_entity.pdbx_description
1 polymer ?
#
loop_
_entity_poly.entity_id
_entity_poly.type
_entity_poly.pdbx_seq_one_letter_code
_entity_poly.pdbx_strand_id
1 'polypeptide(L)' 'MGDQKSVGNARILAAGLVVLIGAFFLLRSANPAGNNFAAHASPFVFIFSWAVILAGILWEDGAEKE' A
#
# COMPACT_ATOMS: atom_id res chain seq x y z
N MET A 1 -1.93 25.77 7.28
CA MET A 1 -2.70 24.65 6.66
C MET A 1 -1.82 23.66 5.87
N GLY A 2 -0.59 24.02 5.45
CA GLY A 2 0.32 23.10 4.74
C GLY A 2 0.87 21.92 5.57
N ASP A 3 1.25 22.13 6.83
CA ASP A 3 1.83 21.06 7.68
C ASP A 3 0.91 19.87 7.91
N GLN A 4 -0.39 20.12 8.07
CA GLN A 4 -1.35 19.06 8.41
C GLN A 4 -1.64 18.13 7.22
N LYS A 5 -1.61 18.67 5.98
CA LYS A 5 -1.73 17.87 4.73
C LYS A 5 -0.47 17.03 4.51
N SER A 6 0.72 17.60 4.66
CA SER A 6 2.01 16.89 4.51
C SER A 6 2.11 15.69 5.47
N VAL A 7 1.78 15.89 6.75
CA VAL A 7 1.78 14.80 7.75
C VAL A 7 0.72 13.73 7.44
N GLY A 8 -0.42 14.13 6.85
CA GLY A 8 -1.45 13.20 6.39
C GLY A 8 -0.96 12.29 5.26
N ASN A 9 -0.34 12.86 4.23
CA ASN A 9 0.17 12.12 3.07
C ASN A 9 1.30 11.16 3.47
N ALA A 10 2.23 11.61 4.30
CA ALA A 10 3.29 10.77 4.84
C ALA A 10 2.74 9.53 5.58
N ARG A 11 1.61 9.67 6.30
CA ARG A 11 0.94 8.54 6.96
C ARG A 11 0.30 7.57 5.96
N ILE A 12 -0.30 8.08 4.88
CA ILE A 12 -0.90 7.24 3.82
C ILE A 12 0.19 6.44 3.10
N LEU A 13 1.29 7.10 2.73
CA LEU A 13 2.45 6.46 2.11
C LEU A 13 3.06 5.41 3.04
N ALA A 14 3.25 5.75 4.32
CA ALA A 14 3.74 4.81 5.33
C ALA A 14 2.79 3.62 5.50
N ALA A 15 1.48 3.83 5.52
CA ALA A 15 0.50 2.76 5.59
C ALA A 15 0.58 1.84 4.35
N GLY A 16 0.68 2.41 3.15
CA GLY A 16 0.88 1.66 1.91
C GLY A 16 2.14 0.80 1.93
N LEU A 17 3.27 1.36 2.40
CA LEU A 17 4.53 0.64 2.58
C LEU A 17 4.43 -0.49 3.60
N VAL A 18 3.75 -0.27 4.73
CA VAL A 18 3.53 -1.32 5.75
C VAL A 18 2.70 -2.46 5.17
N VAL A 19 1.63 -2.16 4.41
CA VAL A 19 0.82 -3.19 3.77
C VAL A 19 1.62 -3.92 2.68
N LEU A 20 2.48 -3.23 1.92
CA LEU A 20 3.35 -3.85 0.92
C LEU A 20 4.33 -4.84 1.57
N ILE A 21 4.95 -4.47 2.68
CA ILE A 21 5.80 -5.37 3.48
C ILE A 21 4.98 -6.56 3.96
N GLY A 22 3.77 -6.33 4.47
CA GLY A 22 2.84 -7.39 4.86
C GLY A 22 2.49 -8.33 3.71
N ALA A 23 2.24 -7.80 2.51
CA ALA A 23 1.98 -8.57 1.30
C ALA A 23 3.17 -9.48 0.94
N PHE A 24 4.40 -8.99 1.12
CA PHE A 24 5.61 -9.78 0.90
C PHE A 24 5.71 -10.97 1.87
N PHE A 25 5.43 -10.77 3.15
CA PHE A 25 5.40 -11.87 4.12
C PHE A 25 4.26 -12.86 3.85
N LEU A 26 3.11 -12.36 3.39
CA LEU A 26 2.00 -13.20 2.97
C LEU A 26 2.39 -14.07 1.77
N LEU A 27 3.04 -13.48 0.77
CA LEU A 27 3.55 -14.17 -0.41
C LEU A 27 4.63 -15.18 -0.06
N ARG A 28 5.55 -14.84 0.87
CA ARG A 28 6.56 -15.77 1.38
C ARG A 28 5.92 -17.00 2.05
N SER A 29 4.75 -16.82 2.65
CA SER A 29 3.99 -17.88 3.31
C SER A 29 3.02 -18.61 2.35
N ALA A 30 2.91 -18.15 1.11
CA ALA A 30 2.09 -18.79 0.09
C ALA A 30 2.73 -20.12 -0.33
N ASN A 31 1.91 -21.17 -0.40
CA ASN A 31 2.36 -22.43 -0.98
C ASN A 31 2.44 -22.25 -2.51
N PRO A 32 3.55 -22.59 -3.18
CA PRO A 32 3.67 -22.53 -4.64
C PRO A 32 2.56 -23.28 -5.37
N ALA A 33 1.97 -24.30 -4.75
CA ALA A 33 0.86 -25.08 -5.31
C ALA A 33 -0.52 -24.37 -5.19
N GLY A 34 -0.59 -23.14 -4.66
CA GLY A 34 -1.80 -22.30 -4.68
C GLY A 34 -2.92 -22.77 -3.72
N ASN A 35 -2.63 -23.72 -2.86
CA ASN A 35 -3.60 -24.49 -2.08
C ASN A 35 -3.80 -23.93 -0.65
N ASN A 36 -3.25 -22.76 -0.33
CA ASN A 36 -3.50 -22.06 0.93
C ASN A 36 -4.05 -20.64 0.71
N PHE A 37 -4.74 -20.11 1.72
CA PHE A 37 -5.33 -18.77 1.68
C PHE A 37 -4.29 -17.68 1.33
N ALA A 38 -3.06 -17.82 1.83
CA ALA A 38 -1.99 -16.86 1.55
C ALA A 38 -1.70 -16.74 0.05
N ALA A 39 -1.69 -17.84 -0.71
CA ALA A 39 -1.48 -17.81 -2.16
C ALA A 39 -2.63 -17.11 -2.93
N HIS A 40 -3.86 -17.22 -2.43
CA HIS A 40 -5.01 -16.55 -3.03
C HIS A 40 -5.08 -15.07 -2.63
N ALA A 41 -4.74 -14.73 -1.38
CA ALA A 41 -4.84 -13.38 -0.86
C ALA A 41 -3.64 -12.50 -1.26
N SER A 42 -2.44 -13.05 -1.37
CA SER A 42 -1.21 -12.27 -1.60
C SER A 42 -1.25 -11.39 -2.85
N PRO A 43 -1.80 -11.84 -4.01
CA PRO A 43 -1.87 -10.98 -5.19
C PRO A 43 -2.75 -9.75 -4.95
N PHE A 44 -3.90 -9.93 -4.29
CA PHE A 44 -4.83 -8.83 -3.99
C PHE A 44 -4.25 -7.86 -2.98
N VAL A 45 -3.63 -8.36 -1.91
CA VAL A 45 -2.99 -7.51 -0.88
C VAL A 45 -1.81 -6.74 -1.48
N PHE A 46 -1.05 -7.37 -2.39
CA PHE A 46 0.03 -6.70 -3.11
C PHE A 46 -0.50 -5.56 -3.99
N ILE A 47 -1.50 -5.81 -4.84
CA ILE A 47 -2.11 -4.76 -5.68
C ILE A 47 -2.70 -3.64 -4.83
N PHE A 48 -3.39 -3.98 -3.74
CA PHE A 48 -3.98 -3.01 -2.83
C PHE A 48 -2.92 -2.09 -2.22
N SER A 49 -1.77 -2.64 -1.81
CA SER A 49 -0.68 -1.83 -1.25
C SER A 49 -0.17 -0.76 -2.23
N TRP A 50 -0.05 -1.11 -3.52
CA TRP A 50 0.30 -0.15 -4.57
C TRP A 50 -0.78 0.90 -4.79
N ALA A 51 -2.06 0.53 -4.74
CA ALA A 51 -3.16 1.48 -4.86
C ALA A 51 -3.11 2.53 -3.73
N VAL A 52 -2.80 2.12 -2.50
CA VAL A 52 -2.66 3.03 -1.35
C VAL A 52 -1.46 3.97 -1.53
N ILE A 53 -0.31 3.45 -1.98
CA ILE A 53 0.88 4.26 -2.25
C ILE A 53 0.58 5.30 -3.34
N LEU A 54 -0.03 4.87 -4.46
CA LEU A 54 -0.41 5.76 -5.56
C LEU A 54 -1.41 6.83 -5.09
N ALA A 55 -2.38 6.47 -4.25
CA ALA A 55 -3.30 7.44 -3.67
C ALA A 55 -2.57 8.49 -2.82
N GLY A 56 -1.58 8.08 -2.02
CA GLY A 56 -0.74 9.00 -1.26
C GLY A 56 0.04 9.98 -2.14
N ILE A 57 0.64 9.50 -3.24
CA ILE A 57 1.42 10.32 -4.19
C ILE A 57 0.49 11.29 -4.95
N LEU A 58 -0.60 10.79 -5.53
CA LEU A 58 -1.51 11.61 -6.33
C LEU A 58 -2.22 12.68 -5.51
N TRP A 59 -2.48 12.41 -4.23
CA TRP A 59 -3.08 13.38 -3.31
C TRP A 59 -2.10 14.50 -2.92
N GLU A 60 -0.79 14.24 -2.96
CA GLU A 60 0.25 15.25 -2.78
C GLU A 60 0.37 16.15 -4.01
N ASP A 61 0.45 15.57 -5.21
CA ASP A 61 0.52 16.30 -6.49
C ASP A 61 -0.73 17.15 -6.78
N GLY A 62 -1.92 16.70 -6.37
CA GLY A 62 -3.16 17.45 -6.51
C GLY A 62 -3.24 18.65 -5.56
N ALA A 63 -2.53 18.62 -4.43
CA ALA A 63 -2.57 19.67 -3.42
C ALA A 63 -1.60 20.83 -3.69
N GLU A 64 -0.59 20.64 -4.54
CA GLU A 64 0.31 21.72 -4.98
C GLU A 64 -0.24 22.52 -6.18
N LYS A 65 -1.33 22.04 -6.80
CA LYS A 65 -1.95 22.66 -7.98
C LYS A 65 -3.21 23.49 -7.68
N GLU A 66 -3.62 23.58 -6.42
CA GLU A 66 -4.67 24.49 -5.91
C GLU A 66 -4.06 25.56 -4.99
#